data_AF-A0A840WFG7-F1
#
_entry.id   AF-A0A840WFG7-F1
#
_cell.length_a   1.000
_cell.length_b   1.000
_cell.length_c   1.000
_cell.angle_alpha   90.00
_cell.angle_beta   90.00
_cell.angle_gamma   90.00
#
_symmetry.space_group_name_H-M   'P 1'
#
loop_
_entity.id
_entity.type
_entity.pdbx_description
1 polymer ?
#
loop_
_entity_poly.entity_id
_entity_poly.type
_entity_poly.pdbx_seq_one_letter_code
_entity_poly.pdbx_strand_id
1 'polypeptide(L)'
;MMALLRSRRMLYVLVGLVVVGLVVSGAVGLFQSFNAPTTAAPGGDQGQQGQPDQPGQGQQGAQPDPPPEVGSLGRPPSGFTYVDQDEAHCDPQGQCFRLIVIAGEDGQELDDDAEESVQTVYEHLLDNGWRQELPPGTESEDEIALVDSVLTDGTTLVADSTAPSPGALPVLMLGNADMPAY
;
A
#
# COMPACT_ATOMS: atom_id res chain seq x y z
N MET A 1 3.80 -44.67 -12.81
CA MET A 1 3.90 -43.27 -12.34
C MET A 1 3.64 -42.32 -13.50
N MET A 2 2.39 -42.02 -13.88
CA MET A 2 2.02 -40.91 -14.77
C MET A 2 0.48 -40.77 -14.75
N ALA A 3 -0.09 -40.38 -13.61
CA ALA A 3 -1.55 -40.27 -13.46
C ALA A 3 -1.98 -38.99 -12.71
N LEU A 4 -1.16 -37.94 -12.76
CA LEU A 4 -1.46 -36.67 -12.06
C LEU A 4 -1.89 -35.54 -13.00
N LEU A 5 -2.02 -35.78 -14.32
CA LEU A 5 -2.35 -34.75 -15.31
C LEU A 5 -3.79 -34.82 -15.84
N ARG A 6 -4.77 -35.12 -14.98
CA ARG A 6 -6.19 -35.13 -15.40
C ARG A 6 -7.16 -34.52 -14.41
N SER A 7 -6.67 -33.70 -13.48
CA SER A 7 -7.54 -32.92 -12.59
C SER A 7 -7.43 -31.45 -12.95
N ARG A 8 -8.50 -30.90 -13.53
CA ARG A 8 -8.62 -29.45 -13.82
C ARG A 8 -8.36 -28.61 -12.56
N ARG A 9 -8.74 -29.13 -11.38
CA ARG A 9 -8.49 -28.50 -10.09
C ARG A 9 -7.00 -28.35 -9.77
N MET A 10 -6.18 -29.35 -10.08
CA MET A 10 -4.74 -29.25 -9.83
C MET A 10 -4.07 -28.26 -10.79
N LEU A 11 -4.59 -28.15 -12.02
CA LEU A 11 -4.15 -27.14 -12.99
C LEU A 11 -4.51 -25.72 -12.51
N TYR A 12 -5.71 -25.50 -11.99
CA TYR A 12 -6.08 -24.19 -11.42
C TYR A 12 -5.22 -23.82 -10.21
N VAL A 13 -4.88 -24.78 -9.35
CA VAL A 13 -3.98 -24.53 -8.21
C VAL A 13 -2.56 -24.17 -8.68
N LEU A 14 -2.02 -24.88 -9.68
CA LEU A 14 -0.71 -24.59 -10.24
C LEU A 14 -0.67 -23.24 -10.96
N VAL A 15 -1.71 -22.92 -11.74
CA VAL A 15 -1.84 -21.61 -12.40
C VAL A 15 -1.97 -20.51 -11.36
N GLY A 16 -2.79 -20.69 -10.32
CA GLY A 16 -2.91 -19.76 -9.20
C GLY A 16 -1.56 -19.51 -8.52
N LEU A 17 -0.79 -20.56 -8.22
CA LEU A 17 0.55 -20.43 -7.61
C LEU A 17 1.55 -19.71 -8.51
N VAL A 18 1.53 -19.97 -9.82
CA VAL A 18 2.42 -19.32 -10.79
C VAL A 18 2.04 -17.84 -10.98
N VAL A 19 0.74 -17.53 -11.03
CA VAL A 19 0.25 -16.15 -11.14
C VAL A 19 0.57 -15.37 -9.87
N VAL A 20 0.32 -15.93 -8.68
CA VAL A 20 0.68 -15.30 -7.41
C VAL A 20 2.19 -15.04 -7.32
N GLY A 21 3.03 -16.00 -7.73
CA GLY A 21 4.49 -15.79 -7.77
C GLY A 21 4.95 -14.71 -8.75
N LEU A 22 4.26 -14.56 -9.90
CA LEU A 22 4.54 -13.51 -10.88
C LEU A 22 4.08 -12.13 -10.40
N VAL A 23 2.92 -12.02 -9.73
CA VAL A 23 2.37 -10.76 -9.22
C VAL A 23 3.25 -10.18 -8.10
N VAL A 24 3.76 -11.03 -7.19
CA VAL A 24 4.69 -10.60 -6.13
C VAL A 24 6.00 -10.07 -6.71
N SER A 25 6.44 -10.56 -7.88
CA SER A 25 7.67 -10.08 -8.53
C SER A 25 7.47 -8.75 -9.28
N GLY A 26 6.25 -8.44 -9.71
CA GLY A 26 5.93 -7.20 -10.43
C GLY A 26 5.87 -5.97 -9.53
N ALA A 27 5.31 -6.12 -8.32
CA ALA A 27 5.18 -5.01 -7.37
C ALA A 27 6.54 -4.52 -6.84
N VAL A 28 7.46 -5.43 -6.50
CA VAL A 28 8.79 -5.08 -5.96
C VAL A 28 9.64 -4.29 -6.98
N GLY A 29 9.49 -4.57 -8.28
CA GLY A 29 10.24 -3.89 -9.34
C GLY A 29 9.78 -2.45 -9.58
N LEU A 30 8.50 -2.15 -9.34
CA LEU A 30 7.98 -0.79 -9.51
C LEU A 30 8.53 0.13 -8.42
N PHE A 31 8.52 -0.30 -7.15
CA PHE A 31 9.07 0.48 -6.03
C PHE A 31 10.57 0.76 -6.15
N GLN A 32 11.36 -0.14 -6.77
CA GLN A 32 12.79 0.12 -7.05
C GLN A 32 13.01 1.24 -8.08
N SER A 33 12.06 1.45 -9.01
CA SER A 33 12.20 2.48 -10.05
C SER A 33 11.98 3.90 -9.52
N PHE A 34 11.18 4.06 -8.46
CA PHE A 34 10.97 5.32 -7.77
C PHE A 34 12.14 5.70 -6.86
N ASN A 35 12.89 4.71 -6.36
CA ASN A 35 14.02 4.91 -5.45
C ASN A 35 15.40 4.80 -6.12
N ALA A 36 15.45 4.70 -7.45
CA ALA A 36 16.73 4.69 -8.15
C ALA A 36 17.42 6.06 -7.95
N PRO A 37 18.62 6.13 -7.35
CA PRO A 37 19.35 7.37 -7.27
C PRO A 37 19.65 7.85 -8.69
N THR A 38 19.29 9.10 -8.98
CA THR A 38 19.74 9.81 -10.17
C THR A 38 21.24 9.61 -10.29
N THR A 39 21.68 8.89 -11.32
CA THR A 39 23.10 8.60 -11.53
C THR A 39 23.82 9.91 -11.81
N ALA A 40 24.38 10.53 -10.77
CA ALA A 40 25.30 11.63 -10.91
C ALA A 40 26.57 11.07 -11.59
N ALA A 41 26.95 11.75 -12.67
CA ALA A 41 28.05 11.44 -13.57
C ALA A 41 29.39 11.17 -12.84
N PRO A 42 30.32 10.41 -13.46
CA PRO A 42 31.54 9.94 -12.81
C PRO A 42 32.54 11.08 -12.62
N GLY A 43 32.95 11.33 -11.38
CA GLY A 43 34.10 12.21 -11.10
C GLY A 43 34.41 12.41 -9.63
N GLY A 44 35.55 11.85 -9.18
CA GLY A 44 36.43 12.50 -8.19
C GLY A 44 36.50 11.91 -6.77
N ASP A 45 37.66 11.29 -6.48
CA ASP A 45 38.46 11.32 -5.22
C ASP A 45 37.84 10.84 -3.87
N GLN A 46 38.21 9.68 -3.31
CA GLN A 46 39.45 9.29 -2.58
C GLN A 46 39.64 9.83 -1.13
N GLY A 47 39.70 8.90 -0.16
CA GLY A 47 40.28 9.02 1.20
C GLY A 47 39.24 9.06 2.34
N GLN A 48 39.39 8.46 3.52
CA GLN A 48 40.48 7.78 4.22
C GLN A 48 39.93 6.98 5.41
N GLN A 49 40.68 5.94 5.78
CA GLN A 49 40.46 5.00 6.88
C GLN A 49 40.64 5.62 8.28
N GLY A 50 39.89 5.12 9.27
CA GLY A 50 40.16 5.33 10.70
C GLY A 50 39.20 4.53 11.59
N GLN A 51 39.73 3.61 12.39
CA GLN A 51 39.05 2.78 13.39
C GLN A 51 40.00 2.66 14.61
N PRO A 52 39.60 2.19 15.82
CA PRO A 52 38.39 2.33 16.65
C PRO A 52 38.69 3.06 18.00
N ASP A 53 37.70 3.64 18.69
CA ASP A 53 37.50 3.62 20.17
C ASP A 53 36.51 4.71 20.61
N GLN A 54 35.27 4.32 20.95
CA GLN A 54 34.45 4.88 22.04
C GLN A 54 33.06 4.20 22.05
N PRO A 55 32.67 3.47 23.11
CA PRO A 55 31.29 3.06 23.31
C PRO A 55 30.51 4.25 23.88
N GLY A 56 30.20 5.21 23.01
CA GLY A 56 29.36 6.36 23.30
C GLY A 56 28.10 6.31 22.45
N GLN A 57 26.98 6.01 23.10
CA GLN A 57 25.58 6.24 22.70
C GLN A 57 25.37 6.85 21.30
N GLY A 58 24.84 6.05 20.38
CA GLY A 58 24.34 6.52 19.10
C GLY A 58 23.75 5.36 18.30
N GLN A 59 22.54 5.56 17.78
CA GLN A 59 21.72 4.62 17.01
C GLN A 59 20.94 3.60 17.86
N GLN A 60 20.05 4.12 18.72
CA GLN A 60 18.70 3.58 18.69
C GLN A 60 18.23 3.81 17.24
N GLY A 61 18.16 2.76 16.42
CA GLY A 61 17.49 2.86 15.13
C GLY A 61 16.13 3.50 15.39
N ALA A 62 15.81 4.58 14.69
CA ALA A 62 14.54 5.25 14.85
C ALA A 62 13.45 4.18 14.73
N GLN A 63 12.61 4.04 15.75
CA GLN A 63 11.43 3.19 15.58
C GLN A 63 10.61 3.80 14.45
N PRO A 64 10.10 2.98 13.51
CA PRO A 64 9.20 3.46 12.47
C PRO A 64 8.08 4.29 13.08
N ASP A 65 7.74 5.41 12.45
CA ASP A 65 6.59 6.21 12.87
C ASP A 65 5.33 5.35 12.76
N PRO A 66 4.44 5.38 13.78
CA PRO A 66 3.21 4.61 13.74
C PRO A 66 2.35 5.06 12.54
N PRO A 67 1.60 4.14 11.93
CA PRO A 67 0.72 4.49 10.82
C PRO A 67 -0.43 5.38 11.30
N PRO A 68 -0.97 6.25 10.43
CA PRO A 68 -2.08 7.14 10.77
C PRO A 68 -3.27 6.36 11.33
N GLU A 69 -3.96 6.94 12.30
CA GLU A 69 -5.21 6.38 12.83
C GLU A 69 -6.36 6.57 11.84
N VAL A 70 -7.39 5.74 11.92
CA VAL A 70 -8.58 5.82 11.04
C VAL A 70 -9.23 7.21 11.01
N GLY A 71 -9.14 7.97 12.10
CA GLY A 71 -9.66 9.35 12.17
C GLY A 71 -9.00 10.32 11.20
N SER A 72 -7.82 10.00 10.65
CA SER A 72 -7.17 10.80 9.60
C SER A 72 -7.94 10.81 8.28
N LEU A 73 -8.75 9.78 8.00
CA LEU A 73 -9.68 9.74 6.86
C LEU A 73 -10.83 10.76 6.99
N GLY A 74 -10.98 11.38 8.17
CA GLY A 74 -12.09 12.27 8.45
C GLY A 74 -13.40 11.51 8.64
N ARG A 75 -14.50 12.11 8.18
CA ARG A 75 -15.84 11.50 8.28
C ARG A 75 -16.07 10.58 7.08
N PRO A 76 -16.71 9.42 7.28
CA PRO A 76 -17.11 8.58 6.16
C PRO A 76 -18.23 9.23 5.33
N PRO A 77 -18.40 8.81 4.06
CA PRO A 77 -19.59 9.16 3.29
C PRO A 77 -20.87 8.65 3.96
N SER A 78 -22.01 9.26 3.62
CA SER A 78 -23.31 8.85 4.17
C SER A 78 -23.62 7.40 3.80
N GLY A 79 -24.09 6.61 4.77
CA GLY A 79 -24.33 5.17 4.58
C GLY A 79 -23.14 4.28 4.96
N PHE A 80 -21.96 4.86 5.23
CA PHE A 80 -20.73 4.13 5.49
C PHE A 80 -20.15 4.43 6.88
N THR A 81 -19.34 3.50 7.37
CA THR A 81 -18.45 3.67 8.52
C THR A 81 -17.08 3.09 8.23
N TYR A 82 -16.06 3.62 8.92
CA TYR A 82 -14.71 3.06 8.91
C TYR A 82 -14.52 2.19 10.16
N VAL A 83 -14.03 0.97 9.97
CA VAL A 83 -13.71 0.04 11.05
C VAL A 83 -12.21 -0.22 11.02
N ASP A 84 -11.50 0.26 12.04
CA ASP A 84 -10.08 -0.05 12.25
C ASP A 84 -9.96 -1.51 12.72
N GLN A 85 -9.09 -2.29 12.09
CA GLN A 85 -8.83 -3.68 12.47
C GLN A 85 -7.80 -3.79 13.63
N ASP A 86 -7.51 -2.67 14.30
CA ASP A 86 -6.74 -2.49 15.54
C ASP A 86 -5.25 -2.90 15.49
N GLU A 87 -4.77 -3.46 14.38
CA GLU A 87 -3.38 -3.89 14.24
C GLU A 87 -2.62 -3.03 13.21
N ALA A 88 -1.60 -2.31 13.70
CA ALA A 88 -0.60 -1.70 12.84
C ALA A 88 0.34 -2.79 12.32
N HIS A 89 0.45 -2.91 11.00
CA HIS A 89 1.36 -3.82 10.33
C HIS A 89 2.63 -3.08 9.95
N CYS A 90 3.73 -3.37 10.62
CA CYS A 90 5.04 -2.80 10.33
C CYS A 90 5.96 -3.88 9.75
N ASP A 91 6.56 -3.57 8.60
CA ASP A 91 7.54 -4.43 7.97
C ASP A 91 8.95 -4.19 8.55
N PRO A 92 9.89 -5.15 8.43
CA PRO A 92 11.26 -4.99 8.91
C PRO A 92 12.05 -3.85 8.27
N GLN A 93 11.63 -3.36 7.11
CA GLN A 93 12.19 -2.20 6.40
C GLN A 93 11.63 -0.86 6.93
N GLY A 94 10.72 -0.90 7.91
CA GLY A 94 10.22 0.28 8.61
C GLY A 94 8.98 0.91 7.99
N GLN A 95 8.31 0.23 7.06
CA GLN A 95 7.03 0.64 6.51
C GLN A 95 5.90 0.16 7.39
N CYS A 96 5.07 1.08 7.89
CA CYS A 96 3.92 0.75 8.70
C CYS A 96 2.61 1.19 8.02
N PHE A 97 1.60 0.33 8.10
CA PHE A 97 0.25 0.61 7.63
C PHE A 97 -0.82 0.03 8.56
N ARG A 98 -2.07 0.49 8.40
CA ARG A 98 -3.27 -0.11 9.01
C ARG A 98 -4.23 -0.54 7.92
N LEU A 99 -5.07 -1.53 8.25
CA LEU A 99 -6.16 -1.97 7.42
C LEU A 99 -7.48 -1.46 7.99
N ILE A 100 -8.22 -0.73 7.17
CA ILE A 100 -9.51 -0.14 7.52
C ILE A 100 -10.57 -0.83 6.67
N VAL A 101 -11.53 -1.50 7.31
CA VAL A 101 -12.68 -2.06 6.62
C VAL A 101 -13.71 -0.95 6.41
N ILE A 102 -14.21 -0.85 5.18
CA ILE A 102 -15.38 -0.03 4.88
C ILE A 102 -16.61 -0.88 5.16
N ALA A 103 -17.52 -0.38 5.99
CA ALA A 103 -18.74 -1.07 6.37
C ALA A 103 -19.94 -0.13 6.21
N GLY A 104 -21.15 -0.69 6.25
CA GLY A 104 -22.38 0.10 6.30
C GLY A 104 -22.55 0.81 7.64
N GLU A 105 -23.59 1.64 7.75
CA GLU A 105 -24.00 2.24 9.04
C GLU A 105 -24.03 1.19 10.16
N ASP A 106 -23.67 1.56 11.38
CA ASP A 106 -23.58 0.64 12.54
C ASP A 106 -22.60 -0.55 12.39
N GLY A 107 -21.75 -0.58 11.36
CA GLY A 107 -20.71 -1.59 11.16
C GLY A 107 -21.20 -2.88 10.51
N GLN A 108 -22.36 -2.85 9.86
CA GLN A 108 -22.91 -3.97 9.10
C GLN A 108 -22.20 -4.19 7.76
N GLU A 109 -22.32 -5.40 7.22
CA GLU A 109 -21.85 -5.71 5.87
C GLU A 109 -22.60 -4.84 4.84
N LEU A 110 -21.88 -4.37 3.83
CA LEU A 110 -22.46 -3.58 2.74
C LEU A 110 -23.18 -4.51 1.75
N ASP A 111 -24.31 -4.06 1.23
CA ASP A 111 -25.03 -4.75 0.16
C ASP A 111 -24.39 -4.51 -1.22
N ASP A 112 -23.53 -3.49 -1.32
CA ASP A 112 -22.86 -3.06 -2.55
C ASP A 112 -21.60 -3.89 -2.85
N ASP A 113 -21.17 -3.87 -4.11
CA ASP A 113 -19.90 -4.46 -4.50
C ASP A 113 -18.73 -3.73 -3.81
N ALA A 114 -17.69 -4.47 -3.42
CA ALA A 114 -16.56 -3.91 -2.69
C ALA A 114 -15.84 -2.81 -3.47
N GLU A 115 -15.69 -2.98 -4.78
CA GLU A 115 -15.11 -1.97 -5.68
C GLU A 115 -15.95 -0.68 -5.71
N GLU A 116 -17.28 -0.80 -5.75
CA GLU A 116 -18.21 0.35 -5.73
C GLU A 116 -18.15 1.09 -4.38
N SER A 117 -18.02 0.34 -3.29
CA SER A 117 -17.87 0.87 -1.94
C SER A 117 -16.56 1.66 -1.79
N VAL A 118 -15.44 1.10 -2.25
CA VAL A 118 -14.13 1.78 -2.26
C VAL A 118 -14.18 3.02 -3.13
N GLN A 119 -14.75 2.93 -4.34
CA GLN A 119 -14.89 4.07 -5.24
C GLN A 119 -15.67 5.21 -4.58
N THR A 120 -16.80 4.92 -3.93
CA THR A 120 -17.61 5.93 -3.23
C THR A 120 -16.82 6.63 -2.13
N VAL A 121 -16.01 5.89 -1.37
CA VAL A 121 -15.12 6.47 -0.36
C VAL A 121 -14.03 7.34 -1.00
N TYR A 122 -13.43 6.90 -2.10
CA TYR A 122 -12.39 7.66 -2.79
C TYR A 122 -12.93 8.99 -3.33
N GLU A 123 -14.09 8.98 -3.99
CA GLU A 123 -14.76 10.18 -4.46
C GLU A 123 -15.04 11.14 -3.29
N HIS A 124 -15.51 10.61 -2.15
CA HIS A 124 -15.69 11.40 -0.94
C HIS A 124 -14.40 12.03 -0.43
N LEU A 125 -13.29 11.28 -0.39
CA LEU A 125 -12.00 11.81 0.06
C LEU A 125 -11.52 12.94 -0.86
N LEU A 126 -11.63 12.77 -2.18
CA LEU A 126 -11.29 13.80 -3.17
C LEU A 126 -12.11 15.08 -2.98
N ASP A 127 -13.42 14.96 -2.77
CA ASP A 127 -14.31 16.09 -2.46
C ASP A 127 -13.93 16.81 -1.15
N ASN A 128 -13.20 16.14 -0.25
CA ASN A 128 -12.71 16.68 1.01
C ASN A 128 -11.24 17.08 0.98
N GLY A 129 -10.66 17.26 -0.21
CA GLY A 129 -9.33 17.85 -0.39
C GLY A 129 -8.17 16.86 -0.45
N TRP A 130 -8.46 15.56 -0.51
CA TRP A 130 -7.47 14.58 -0.91
C TRP A 130 -7.17 14.71 -2.40
N ARG A 131 -6.02 14.20 -2.82
CA ARG A 131 -5.56 14.23 -4.21
C ARG A 131 -5.08 12.85 -4.62
N GLN A 132 -5.21 12.53 -5.90
CA GLN A 132 -4.64 11.32 -6.45
C GLN A 132 -3.13 11.50 -6.63
N GLU A 133 -2.35 10.56 -6.12
CA GLU A 133 -0.92 10.49 -6.38
C GLU A 133 -0.69 9.88 -7.76
N LEU A 134 0.00 10.63 -8.62
CA LEU A 134 0.31 10.21 -9.98
C LEU A 134 1.66 9.48 -10.01
N PRO A 135 1.72 8.25 -10.54
CA PRO A 135 2.98 7.60 -10.84
C PRO A 135 3.81 8.44 -11.84
N PRO A 136 5.16 8.41 -11.75
CA PRO A 136 6.06 9.15 -12.59
C PRO A 136 5.89 8.69 -14.03
N GLY A 137 5.71 9.66 -14.92
CA GLY A 137 5.44 9.41 -16.33
C GLY A 137 3.95 9.27 -16.67
N THR A 138 3.05 9.33 -15.69
CA THR A 138 1.61 9.53 -15.92
C THR A 138 1.35 11.03 -16.07
N GLU A 139 0.70 11.42 -17.15
CA GLU A 139 0.46 12.85 -17.45
C GLU A 139 -0.85 13.35 -16.86
N SER A 140 -1.82 12.45 -16.63
CA SER A 140 -3.15 12.77 -16.11
C SER A 140 -3.77 11.69 -15.21
N GLU A 141 -4.60 12.13 -14.26
CA GLU A 141 -5.35 11.28 -13.32
C GLU A 141 -6.33 10.34 -14.03
N ASP A 142 -6.87 10.77 -15.18
CA ASP A 142 -7.83 10.01 -16.00
C ASP A 142 -7.24 8.73 -16.63
N GLU A 143 -5.91 8.57 -16.63
CA GLU A 143 -5.24 7.39 -17.16
C GLU A 143 -5.31 6.17 -16.22
N ILE A 144 -5.62 6.39 -14.94
CA ILE A 144 -5.64 5.36 -13.90
C ILE A 144 -7.04 5.34 -13.28
N ALA A 145 -7.62 4.14 -13.18
CA ALA A 145 -8.90 4.00 -12.48
C ALA A 145 -8.75 4.44 -11.02
N LEU A 146 -9.76 5.13 -10.49
CA LEU A 146 -9.68 5.72 -9.16
C LEU A 146 -9.34 4.69 -8.07
N VAL A 147 -9.94 3.51 -8.12
CA VAL A 147 -9.69 2.41 -7.18
C VAL A 147 -8.30 1.77 -7.30
N ASP A 148 -7.64 1.91 -8.46
CA ASP A 148 -6.25 1.44 -8.68
C ASP A 148 -5.21 2.50 -8.26
N SER A 149 -5.66 3.66 -7.78
CA SER A 149 -4.79 4.78 -7.42
C SER A 149 -4.49 4.85 -5.94
N VAL A 150 -3.53 5.71 -5.58
CA VAL A 150 -3.25 6.06 -4.19
C VAL A 150 -3.74 7.49 -3.97
N LEU A 151 -4.49 7.72 -2.89
CA LEU A 151 -4.89 9.07 -2.50
C LEU A 151 -3.99 9.60 -1.37
N THR A 152 -3.77 10.92 -1.36
CA THR A 152 -3.06 11.60 -0.28
C THR A 152 -3.70 12.93 0.13
N ASP A 153 -3.57 13.26 1.42
CA ASP A 153 -3.79 14.61 1.95
C ASP A 153 -2.47 15.41 2.11
N GLY A 154 -1.34 14.82 1.68
CA GLY A 154 0.02 15.33 1.85
C GLY A 154 0.77 14.77 3.06
N THR A 155 0.10 14.08 3.98
CA THR A 155 0.71 13.46 5.17
C THR A 155 0.35 11.98 5.31
N THR A 156 -0.83 11.60 4.83
CA THR A 156 -1.39 10.26 4.87
C THR A 156 -1.54 9.74 3.44
N LEU A 157 -1.35 8.44 3.25
CA LEU A 157 -1.61 7.71 2.02
C LEU A 157 -2.74 6.71 2.25
N VAL A 158 -3.62 6.60 1.27
CA VAL A 158 -4.71 5.62 1.20
C VAL A 158 -4.61 4.84 -0.10
N ALA A 159 -4.65 3.52 -0.01
CA ALA A 159 -4.67 2.61 -1.15
C ALA A 159 -5.76 1.55 -0.98
N ASP A 160 -6.35 1.07 -2.08
CA ASP A 160 -7.24 -0.09 -2.03
C ASP A 160 -6.41 -1.35 -1.75
N SER A 161 -6.87 -2.15 -0.80
CA SER A 161 -6.29 -3.44 -0.42
C SER A 161 -7.35 -4.55 -0.42
N THR A 162 -8.49 -4.30 -1.07
CA THR A 162 -9.57 -5.26 -1.25
C THR A 162 -9.06 -6.50 -2.00
N ALA A 163 -9.43 -7.68 -1.51
CA ALA A 163 -9.03 -8.92 -2.17
C ALA A 163 -9.79 -9.07 -3.52
N PRO A 164 -9.13 -9.53 -4.59
CA PRO A 164 -9.76 -9.70 -5.91
C PRO A 164 -10.59 -10.98 -5.96
N SER A 165 -11.60 -11.09 -5.10
CA SER A 165 -12.50 -12.24 -5.00
C SER A 165 -13.95 -11.80 -4.81
N PRO A 166 -14.93 -12.49 -5.42
CA PRO A 166 -16.34 -12.18 -5.23
C PRO A 166 -16.72 -12.26 -3.74
N GLY A 167 -17.39 -11.21 -3.24
CA GLY A 167 -17.76 -11.11 -1.82
C GLY A 167 -16.59 -10.80 -0.88
N ALA A 168 -15.47 -10.25 -1.40
CA ALA A 168 -14.45 -9.67 -0.54
C ALA A 168 -15.00 -8.48 0.24
N LEU A 169 -14.49 -8.26 1.44
CA LEU A 169 -14.76 -7.04 2.17
C LEU A 169 -13.97 -5.88 1.54
N PRO A 170 -14.55 -4.70 1.40
CA PRO A 170 -13.83 -3.51 0.95
C PRO A 170 -12.85 -3.06 2.05
N VAL A 171 -11.55 -3.03 1.73
CA VAL A 171 -10.49 -2.73 2.69
C VAL A 171 -9.56 -1.67 2.14
N LEU A 172 -9.33 -0.63 2.93
CA LEU A 172 -8.33 0.40 2.68
C LEU A 172 -7.06 0.15 3.47
N MET A 173 -5.93 0.40 2.85
CA MET A 173 -4.63 0.48 3.50
C MET A 173 -4.29 1.94 3.79
N LEU A 174 -3.91 2.24 5.04
CA LEU A 174 -3.62 3.59 5.52
C LEU A 174 -2.16 3.67 6.00
N GLY A 175 -1.36 4.59 5.45
CA GLY A 175 0.06 4.73 5.76
C GLY A 175 0.54 6.19 5.77
N ASN A 176 1.77 6.43 6.23
CA ASN A 176 2.39 7.76 6.22
C ASN A 176 2.96 8.09 4.82
N ALA A 177 2.76 9.32 4.34
CA ALA A 177 3.27 9.79 3.04
C ALA A 177 4.79 10.07 3.02
N ASP A 178 5.36 10.39 4.18
CA ASP A 178 6.76 10.85 4.31
C ASP A 178 7.77 9.72 4.60
N MET A 179 7.43 8.45 4.31
CA MET A 179 8.30 7.33 4.67
C MET A 179 9.60 7.37 3.86
N PRO A 180 10.77 7.58 4.50
CA PRO A 180 12.03 7.61 3.79
C PRO A 180 12.38 6.19 3.34
N ALA A 181 12.73 6.05 2.06
CA ALA A 181 13.44 4.87 1.59
C ALA A 181 14.83 4.84 2.24
N TYR A 182 15.02 4.02 3.28
CA TYR A 182 16.33 3.78 3.88
C TYR A 182 16.99 2.52 3.31
#